data_AF-A0A4X1SFM0-F1
#
_entry.id   AF-A0A4X1SFM0-F1
#
_cell.length_a   1.000
_cell.length_b   1.000
_cell.length_c   1.000
_cell.angle_alpha   90.00
_cell.angle_beta   90.00
_cell.angle_gamma   90.00
#
_symmetry.space_group_name_H-M   'P 1'
#
loop_
_entity.id
_entity.type
_entity.pdbx_description
1 polymer ?
#
loop_
_entity_poly.entity_id
_entity_poly.type
_entity_poly.pdbx_seq_one_letter_code
_entity_poly.pdbx_strand_id
1 'polypeptide(L)'
;MSSKRVHYDSALKRKVIVYAEEHGNRAAGRVFDINEANIRRWRNDRSSIFSCKATTKCFTGPKKGRYPQVDEAVLRFVNETRAKGLPVTRQAMQLKAGEIARTLGIDETKFKATKGWCDRFMRRAGLSLRRQAPFCPQLPADVTQKAAVESCLKRCCISSTFDDAKGAVVWESADVEGCESSDSEALDSEYEVIVIT
;
A
#
# COMPACT_ATOMS: atom_id res chain seq x y z
N MET A 1 -28.21 2.75 3.87
CA MET A 1 -26.86 2.70 4.49
C MET A 1 -25.99 1.74 3.71
N SER A 2 -24.87 2.20 3.12
CA SER A 2 -23.93 1.30 2.45
C SER A 2 -23.17 0.49 3.51
N SER A 3 -23.19 -0.83 3.41
CA SER A 3 -22.44 -1.69 4.33
C SER A 3 -20.93 -1.46 4.13
N LYS A 4 -20.17 -1.42 5.23
CA LYS A 4 -18.71 -1.25 5.18
C LYS A 4 -18.08 -2.47 4.49
N ARG A 5 -17.14 -2.23 3.58
CA ARG A 5 -16.40 -3.30 2.90
C ARG A 5 -15.45 -3.99 3.88
N VAL A 6 -15.67 -5.28 4.13
CA VAL A 6 -14.85 -6.11 5.03
C VAL A 6 -13.93 -7.04 4.22
N HIS A 7 -12.72 -7.24 4.72
CA HIS A 7 -11.75 -8.19 4.18
C HIS A 7 -11.50 -9.30 5.20
N TYR A 8 -11.59 -10.55 4.75
CA TYR A 8 -11.41 -11.73 5.59
C TYR A 8 -10.12 -12.47 5.23
N ASP A 9 -9.43 -13.00 6.24
CA ASP A 9 -8.27 -13.87 6.04
C ASP A 9 -8.67 -15.21 5.41
N SER A 10 -7.79 -15.77 4.59
CA SER A 10 -7.99 -17.10 3.99
C SER A 10 -8.14 -18.19 5.05
N ALA A 11 -7.50 -18.07 6.22
CA ALA A 11 -7.67 -19.01 7.34
C ALA A 11 -9.13 -19.08 7.80
N LEU A 12 -9.75 -17.91 8.03
CA LEU A 12 -11.16 -17.84 8.42
C LEU A 12 -12.05 -18.38 7.30
N LYS A 13 -11.79 -18.01 6.04
CA LYS A 13 -12.55 -18.53 4.90
C LYS A 13 -12.52 -20.06 4.83
N ARG A 14 -11.37 -20.70 5.09
CA ARG A 14 -11.25 -22.17 5.14
C ARG A 14 -12.12 -22.78 6.23
N LYS A 15 -12.04 -22.25 7.45
CA LYS A 15 -12.86 -22.71 8.59
C LYS A 15 -14.35 -22.63 8.25
N VAL A 16 -14.78 -21.50 7.68
CA VAL A 16 -16.17 -21.26 7.27
C VAL A 16 -16.60 -22.21 6.16
N ILE A 17 -15.73 -22.51 5.18
CA ILE A 17 -16.03 -23.46 4.09
C ILE A 17 -16.24 -24.88 4.64
N VAL A 18 -15.34 -25.37 5.49
CA VAL A 18 -15.45 -26.71 6.10
C VAL A 18 -16.75 -26.82 6.89
N TYR A 19 -17.03 -25.84 7.74
CA TYR A 19 -18.28 -25.81 8.50
C TYR A 19 -19.53 -25.74 7.60
N ALA A 20 -19.48 -24.97 6.51
CA ALA A 20 -20.59 -24.86 5.56
C ALA A 20 -20.80 -26.11 4.70
N GLU A 21 -19.77 -26.93 4.50
CA GLU A 21 -19.87 -28.23 3.82
C GLU A 21 -20.63 -29.25 4.70
N GLU A 22 -20.45 -29.16 6.01
CA GLU A 22 -21.13 -30.04 6.99
C GLU A 22 -22.54 -29.56 7.37
N HIS A 23 -22.72 -28.26 7.63
CA HIS A 23 -23.94 -27.71 8.24
C HIS A 23 -24.79 -26.84 7.29
N GLY A 24 -24.25 -26.54 6.09
CA GLY A 24 -24.88 -25.67 5.11
C GLY A 24 -24.56 -24.17 5.29
N ASN A 25 -24.75 -23.40 4.21
CA ASN A 25 -24.31 -21.99 4.15
C ASN A 25 -25.03 -21.08 5.16
N ARG A 26 -26.34 -21.28 5.36
CA ARG A 26 -27.15 -20.44 6.27
C ARG A 26 -26.79 -20.68 7.74
N ALA A 27 -26.44 -21.90 8.10
CA ALA A 27 -25.94 -22.20 9.45
C ALA A 27 -24.58 -21.53 9.67
N ALA A 28 -23.66 -21.66 8.71
CA ALA A 28 -22.36 -21.00 8.74
C ALA A 28 -22.48 -19.48 8.87
N GLY A 29 -23.42 -18.86 8.14
CA GLY A 29 -23.63 -17.42 8.23
C GLY A 29 -24.07 -16.95 9.61
N ARG A 30 -24.88 -17.75 10.33
CA ARG A 30 -25.30 -17.45 11.70
C ARG A 30 -24.16 -17.64 12.71
N VAL A 31 -23.33 -18.67 12.55
CA VAL A 31 -22.23 -18.98 13.48
C VAL A 31 -21.08 -17.98 13.36
N PHE A 32 -20.70 -17.62 12.14
CA PHE A 32 -19.55 -16.75 11.90
C PHE A 32 -19.90 -15.27 11.71
N ASP A 33 -21.19 -14.91 11.75
CA ASP A 33 -21.71 -13.58 11.40
C ASP A 33 -21.22 -13.09 10.02
N ILE A 34 -21.30 -13.97 9.02
CA ILE A 34 -20.88 -13.69 7.65
C ILE A 34 -22.08 -13.84 6.73
N ASN A 35 -22.27 -12.85 5.86
CA ASN A 35 -23.32 -12.91 4.86
C ASN A 35 -23.20 -14.19 4.01
N GLU A 36 -24.30 -14.94 3.90
CA GLU A 36 -24.42 -16.20 3.14
C GLU A 36 -23.87 -16.06 1.71
N ALA A 37 -24.07 -14.91 1.06
CA ALA A 37 -23.56 -14.64 -0.28
C ALA A 37 -22.03 -14.72 -0.38
N ASN A 38 -21.30 -14.30 0.68
CA ASN A 38 -19.85 -14.43 0.75
C ASN A 38 -19.45 -15.90 0.89
N ILE A 39 -20.16 -16.66 1.73
CA ILE A 39 -19.91 -18.07 1.99
C ILE A 39 -20.11 -18.88 0.71
N ARG A 40 -21.20 -18.65 0.00
CA ARG A 40 -21.47 -19.26 -1.31
C ARG A 40 -20.36 -18.95 -2.32
N ARG A 41 -19.92 -17.69 -2.40
CA ARG A 41 -18.80 -17.31 -3.27
C ARG A 41 -17.50 -18.03 -2.88
N TRP A 42 -17.18 -18.10 -1.59
CA TRP A 42 -15.96 -18.77 -1.12
C TRP A 42 -15.97 -20.27 -1.38
N ARG A 43 -17.13 -20.92 -1.32
CA ARG A 43 -17.28 -22.33 -1.73
C ARG A 43 -17.01 -22.53 -3.22
N ASN A 44 -17.48 -21.61 -4.08
CA ASN A 44 -17.14 -21.66 -5.51
C ASN A 44 -15.63 -21.48 -5.75
N ASP A 45 -14.99 -20.59 -4.97
CA ASP A 45 -13.55 -20.31 -5.04
C ASP A 45 -12.70 -21.24 -4.14
N ARG A 46 -13.25 -22.38 -3.69
CA ARG A 46 -12.64 -23.27 -2.66
C ARG A 46 -11.19 -23.60 -2.97
N SER A 47 -10.92 -24.17 -4.14
CA SER A 47 -9.56 -24.58 -4.54
C SER A 47 -8.56 -23.42 -4.45
N SER A 48 -8.93 -22.24 -4.93
CA SER A 48 -8.11 -21.02 -4.87
C SER A 48 -7.83 -20.55 -3.44
N ILE A 49 -8.83 -20.61 -2.55
CA ILE A 49 -8.69 -20.19 -1.13
C ILE A 49 -7.80 -21.17 -0.34
N PHE A 50 -7.94 -22.47 -0.61
CA PHE A 50 -7.12 -23.51 0.04
C PHE A 50 -5.67 -23.50 -0.47
N SER A 51 -5.44 -23.20 -1.75
CA SER A 51 -4.09 -23.10 -2.34
C SER A 51 -3.28 -21.89 -1.81
N CYS A 52 -3.94 -20.83 -1.34
CA CYS A 52 -3.26 -19.61 -0.88
C CYS A 52 -2.56 -19.74 0.48
N LYS A 53 -1.91 -18.67 0.94
CA LYS A 53 -1.45 -18.56 2.34
C LYS A 53 -2.62 -18.23 3.27
N ALA A 54 -2.53 -18.65 4.52
CA ALA A 54 -3.55 -18.43 5.55
C ALA A 54 -3.83 -16.93 5.81
N THR A 55 -2.79 -16.08 5.72
CA THR A 55 -2.85 -14.63 5.95
C THR A 55 -3.32 -13.82 4.73
N THR A 56 -3.61 -14.47 3.60
CA THR A 56 -4.02 -13.76 2.39
C THR A 56 -5.45 -13.22 2.54
N LYS A 57 -5.61 -11.89 2.56
CA LYS A 57 -6.94 -11.24 2.61
C LYS A 57 -7.58 -11.09 1.23
N CYS A 58 -6.76 -10.90 0.20
CA CYS A 58 -7.19 -10.69 -1.17
C CYS A 58 -6.22 -11.35 -2.17
N PHE A 59 -6.77 -11.82 -3.28
CA PHE A 59 -5.97 -12.21 -4.42
C PHE A 59 -5.42 -10.92 -5.05
N THR A 60 -4.15 -10.63 -4.77
CA THR A 60 -3.45 -9.54 -5.43
C THR A 60 -3.22 -9.95 -6.88
N GLY A 61 -3.42 -9.02 -7.82
CA GLY A 61 -3.27 -9.30 -9.25
C GLY A 61 -1.86 -9.78 -9.62
N PRO A 62 -1.64 -10.14 -10.90
CA PRO A 62 -0.38 -10.69 -11.37
C PRO A 62 0.83 -9.86 -10.93
N LYS A 63 1.88 -10.54 -10.45
CA LYS A 63 3.14 -9.90 -10.06
C LYS A 63 3.83 -9.20 -11.22
N LYS A 64 3.58 -9.66 -12.45
CA LYS A 64 4.11 -9.09 -13.70
C LYS A 64 3.04 -8.27 -14.41
N GLY A 65 3.46 -7.28 -15.19
CA GLY A 65 2.56 -6.56 -16.08
C GLY A 65 2.06 -7.40 -17.25
N ARG A 66 1.03 -6.87 -17.93
CA ARG A 66 0.50 -7.47 -19.16
C ARG A 66 1.60 -7.63 -20.23
N TYR A 67 2.55 -6.70 -20.25
CA TYR A 67 3.70 -6.71 -21.16
C TYR A 67 5.00 -6.72 -20.34
N PRO A 68 5.45 -7.90 -19.88
CA PRO A 68 6.65 -8.00 -19.05
C PRO A 68 7.92 -7.55 -19.79
N GLN A 69 7.96 -7.68 -21.12
CA GLN A 69 9.07 -7.24 -21.97
C GLN A 69 9.25 -5.72 -21.91
N VAL A 70 8.14 -4.97 -21.93
CA VAL A 70 8.17 -3.50 -21.79
C VAL A 70 8.60 -3.11 -20.38
N ASP A 71 8.05 -3.76 -19.36
CA ASP A 71 8.43 -3.51 -17.96
C ASP A 71 9.95 -3.72 -17.75
N GLU A 72 10.51 -4.82 -18.26
CA GLU A 72 11.94 -5.16 -18.12
C GLU A 72 12.85 -4.14 -18.81
N ALA A 73 12.53 -3.77 -20.05
CA ALA A 73 13.33 -2.80 -20.80
C ALA A 73 13.27 -1.39 -20.19
N VAL A 74 12.11 -0.97 -19.65
CA VAL A 74 12.01 0.30 -18.91
C VAL A 74 12.77 0.23 -17.59
N LEU A 75 12.73 -0.90 -16.88
CA LEU A 75 13.50 -1.08 -15.64
C LEU A 75 15.00 -0.96 -15.90
N ARG A 76 15.50 -1.57 -16.97
CA ARG A 76 16.90 -1.43 -17.40
C ARG A 76 17.27 0.04 -17.64
N PHE A 77 16.46 0.76 -18.40
CA PHE A 77 16.65 2.20 -18.64
C PHE A 77 16.68 3.02 -17.35
N VAL A 78 15.78 2.74 -16.40
CA VAL A 78 15.76 3.41 -15.10
C VAL A 78 17.05 3.14 -14.31
N ASN A 79 17.52 1.90 -14.29
CA ASN A 79 18.74 1.52 -13.57
C ASN A 79 19.97 2.19 -14.20
N GLU A 80 20.10 2.19 -15.52
CA GLU A 80 21.19 2.87 -16.24
C GLU A 80 21.19 4.38 -15.98
N THR A 81 20.02 5.01 -15.99
CA THR A 81 19.90 6.45 -15.75
C THR A 81 20.25 6.81 -14.31
N ARG A 82 19.84 5.97 -13.34
CA ARG A 82 20.21 6.13 -11.93
C ARG A 82 21.69 5.88 -11.68
N ALA A 83 22.31 4.94 -12.39
CA ALA A 83 23.74 4.67 -12.31
C ALA A 83 24.57 5.89 -12.79
N LYS A 84 24.04 6.65 -13.74
CA LYS A 84 24.60 7.94 -14.19
C LYS A 84 24.35 9.10 -13.22
N GLY A 85 23.66 8.87 -12.10
CA GLY A 85 23.31 9.90 -11.12
C GLY A 85 22.16 10.83 -11.55
N LEU A 86 21.49 10.53 -12.67
CA LEU A 86 20.42 11.37 -13.20
C LEU A 86 19.05 11.00 -12.59
N PRO A 87 18.20 11.97 -12.25
CA PRO A 87 16.86 11.71 -11.78
C PRO A 87 15.96 11.20 -12.92
N VAL A 88 15.16 10.18 -12.64
CA VAL A 88 14.19 9.64 -13.61
C VAL A 88 12.79 10.10 -13.26
N THR A 89 12.17 10.89 -14.15
CA THR A 89 10.79 11.33 -14.00
C THR A 89 9.80 10.29 -14.51
N ARG A 90 8.54 10.39 -14.07
CA ARG A 90 7.45 9.55 -14.57
C ARG A 90 7.25 9.71 -16.07
N GLN A 91 7.32 10.93 -16.57
CA GLN A 91 7.19 11.23 -18.00
C GLN A 91 8.29 10.54 -18.81
N ALA A 92 9.53 10.56 -18.33
CA ALA A 92 10.64 9.85 -19.00
C ALA A 92 10.36 8.34 -19.10
N MET A 93 9.85 7.71 -18.03
CA MET A 93 9.45 6.29 -18.06
C MET A 93 8.31 6.04 -19.05
N GLN A 94 7.33 6.94 -19.13
CA GLN A 94 6.19 6.80 -20.05
C GLN A 94 6.63 6.90 -21.51
N LEU A 95 7.50 7.87 -21.83
CA LEU A 95 8.07 8.03 -23.17
C LEU A 95 8.87 6.79 -23.57
N LYS A 96 9.76 6.32 -22.69
CA LYS A 96 10.55 5.12 -22.94
C LYS A 96 9.68 3.88 -23.14
N ALA A 97 8.63 3.72 -22.33
CA ALA A 97 7.69 2.62 -22.48
C ALA A 97 6.94 2.67 -23.83
N GLY A 98 6.56 3.86 -24.29
CA GLY A 98 5.93 4.06 -25.59
C GLY A 98 6.87 3.71 -26.75
N GLU A 99 8.13 4.13 -26.69
CA GLU A 99 9.15 3.73 -27.67
C GLU A 99 9.30 2.21 -27.74
N ILE A 100 9.46 1.55 -26.58
CA ILE A 100 9.64 0.11 -26.51
C ILE A 100 8.41 -0.62 -27.06
N ALA A 101 7.20 -0.16 -26.72
CA ALA A 101 5.97 -0.74 -27.24
C ALA A 101 5.89 -0.66 -28.76
N ARG A 102 6.27 0.48 -29.36
CA ARG A 102 6.36 0.62 -30.81
C ARG A 102 7.40 -0.31 -31.42
N THR A 103 8.58 -0.43 -30.81
CA THR A 103 9.63 -1.35 -31.31
C THR A 103 9.21 -2.82 -31.24
N LEU A 104 8.36 -3.19 -30.29
CA LEU A 104 7.83 -4.55 -30.15
C LEU A 104 6.58 -4.80 -31.01
N GLY A 105 6.13 -3.82 -31.80
CA GLY A 105 4.92 -3.94 -32.62
C GLY A 105 3.63 -4.04 -31.79
N ILE A 106 3.62 -3.53 -30.56
CA ILE A 106 2.43 -3.52 -29.73
C ILE A 106 1.56 -2.33 -30.15
N ASP A 107 0.35 -2.63 -30.60
CA ASP A 107 -0.62 -1.64 -31.01
C ASP A 107 -0.96 -0.63 -29.89
N GLU A 108 -1.09 0.64 -30.25
CA GLU A 108 -1.32 1.75 -29.31
C GLU A 108 -2.67 1.63 -28.58
N THR A 109 -3.64 0.94 -29.19
CA THR A 109 -4.93 0.65 -28.53
C THR A 109 -4.77 -0.37 -27.39
N LYS A 110 -3.80 -1.28 -27.50
CA LYS A 110 -3.57 -2.37 -26.54
C LYS A 110 -2.65 -1.96 -25.40
N PHE A 111 -1.67 -1.09 -25.67
CA PHE A 111 -0.75 -0.59 -24.66
C PHE A 111 -0.63 0.93 -24.69
N LYS A 112 -1.01 1.55 -23.57
CA LYS A 112 -0.80 2.98 -23.32
C LYS A 112 -0.04 3.15 -22.02
N ALA A 113 1.08 3.85 -22.08
CA ALA A 113 1.92 4.21 -20.94
C ALA A 113 1.26 5.33 -20.10
N THR A 114 0.07 5.06 -19.56
CA THR A 114 -0.69 5.98 -18.71
C THR A 114 -0.02 6.20 -17.35
N LYS A 115 -0.45 7.24 -16.63
CA LYS A 115 -0.03 7.48 -15.23
C LYS A 115 -0.27 6.24 -14.36
N GLY A 116 -1.44 5.61 -14.49
CA GLY A 116 -1.80 4.40 -13.76
C GLY A 116 -0.95 3.18 -14.13
N TRP A 117 -0.51 3.05 -15.39
CA TRP A 117 0.49 2.04 -15.75
C TRP A 117 1.81 2.31 -15.03
N CYS A 118 2.32 3.55 -15.08
CA CYS A 118 3.58 3.93 -14.44
C CYS A 118 3.54 3.70 -12.92
N ASP A 119 2.44 4.05 -12.24
CA ASP A 119 2.24 3.79 -10.80
C ASP A 119 2.29 2.30 -10.44
N ARG A 120 1.70 1.44 -11.28
CA ARG A 120 1.72 -0.01 -11.07
C ARG A 120 3.09 -0.59 -11.38
N PHE A 121 3.72 -0.14 -12.47
CA PHE A 121 5.07 -0.53 -12.86
C PHE A 121 6.06 -0.24 -11.72
N MET A 122 6.08 0.99 -11.18
CA MET A 122 6.97 1.35 -10.08
C MET A 122 6.73 0.51 -8.82
N ARG A 123 5.46 0.27 -8.45
CA ARG A 123 5.14 -0.60 -7.31
C ARG A 123 5.62 -2.04 -7.50
N ARG A 124 5.51 -2.58 -8.72
CA ARG A 124 6.01 -3.93 -9.05
C ARG A 124 7.53 -4.01 -9.03
N ALA A 125 8.19 -2.98 -9.55
CA ALA A 125 9.64 -2.91 -9.66
C ALA A 125 10.35 -2.44 -8.37
N GLY A 126 9.60 -2.13 -7.30
CA GLY A 126 10.17 -1.60 -6.06
C GLY A 126 10.80 -0.20 -6.22
N LEU A 127 10.37 0.57 -7.22
CA LEU A 127 10.90 1.89 -7.50
C LEU A 127 10.15 2.95 -6.68
N SER A 128 10.90 3.85 -6.05
CA SER A 128 10.38 5.09 -5.48
C SER A 128 10.89 6.30 -6.25
N LEU A 129 10.10 7.37 -6.27
CA LEU A 129 10.58 8.67 -6.70
C LEU A 129 11.42 9.25 -5.57
N ARG A 130 12.74 9.17 -5.69
CA ARG A 130 13.61 9.96 -4.81
C ARG A 130 13.58 11.40 -5.30
N ARG A 131 13.17 12.31 -4.43
CA ARG A 131 13.50 13.72 -4.61
C ARG A 131 15.01 13.80 -4.46
N GLN A 132 15.73 14.27 -5.47
CA GLN A 132 17.11 14.67 -5.21
C GLN A 132 17.04 15.80 -4.19
N ALA A 133 17.80 15.65 -3.10
CA ALA A 133 18.11 16.81 -2.28
C ALA A 133 18.81 17.80 -3.22
N PRO A 134 18.45 19.10 -3.20
CA PRO A 134 19.26 20.08 -3.89
C PRO A 134 20.68 19.88 -3.41
N PHE A 135 21.60 19.63 -4.36
CA PHE A 135 23.01 19.66 -4.07
C PHE A 135 23.27 21.03 -3.48
N CYS A 136 23.43 21.12 -2.16
CA CYS A 136 24.02 22.29 -1.54
C CYS A 136 25.51 22.10 -1.81
N PRO A 137 26.14 22.87 -2.72
CA PRO A 137 27.58 22.90 -2.76
C PRO A 137 28.02 23.26 -1.34
N GLN A 138 28.86 22.42 -0.72
CA GLN A 138 29.58 22.84 0.48
C GLN A 138 30.30 24.14 0.08
N LEU A 139 29.86 25.25 0.64
CA LEU A 139 30.52 26.54 0.42
C LEU A 139 31.98 26.36 0.82
N PRO A 140 32.94 26.76 -0.02
CA PRO A 140 34.35 26.70 0.36
C PRO A 140 34.53 27.50 1.67
N ALA A 141 35.30 26.95 2.60
CA ALA A 141 35.43 27.41 3.99
C ALA A 141 36.07 28.81 4.17
N ASP A 142 36.22 29.58 3.09
CA ASP A 142 36.99 30.83 3.07
C ASP A 142 36.16 32.07 2.71
N VAL A 143 34.86 32.06 3.00
CA VAL A 143 34.05 33.28 2.95
C VAL A 143 33.90 33.80 4.39
N THR A 144 34.84 34.65 4.78
CA THR A 144 34.74 35.48 5.98
C THR A 144 33.43 36.24 6.00
N GLN A 145 32.73 36.15 7.13
CA GLN A 145 31.39 36.68 7.39
C GLN A 145 31.28 38.19 7.14
N LYS A 146 30.22 38.61 6.41
CA LYS A 146 29.25 39.64 6.80
C LYS A 146 28.32 39.97 5.62
N ALA A 147 27.12 39.41 5.64
CA ALA A 147 25.86 40.11 5.31
C ALA A 147 24.70 39.13 5.49
N ALA A 148 23.74 39.51 6.31
CA ALA A 148 22.44 38.88 6.36
C ALA A 148 21.76 39.01 4.99
N VAL A 149 21.40 37.89 4.39
CA VAL A 149 20.35 37.84 3.37
C VAL A 149 19.37 36.77 3.82
N GLU A 150 18.48 37.20 4.70
CA GLU A 150 17.18 36.58 4.89
C GLU A 150 16.48 36.56 3.51
N SER A 151 16.38 35.38 2.90
CA SER A 151 15.48 35.20 1.78
C SER A 151 14.98 33.77 1.69
N CYS A 152 13.66 33.70 1.66
CA CYS A 152 12.86 32.68 1.02
C CYS A 152 12.50 31.42 1.83
N LEU A 153 11.57 31.62 2.77
CA LEU A 153 10.47 30.68 2.98
C LEU A 153 9.17 31.45 3.24
N LYS A 154 8.61 32.06 2.19
CA LYS A 154 7.18 32.40 2.19
C LYS A 154 6.38 31.10 2.10
N ARG A 155 6.09 30.53 3.28
CA ARG A 155 4.98 29.59 3.45
C ARG A 155 3.72 30.35 3.10
N CYS A 156 3.10 30.03 1.96
CA CYS A 156 1.79 30.57 1.62
C CYS A 156 0.75 29.87 2.51
N CYS A 157 0.47 30.48 3.65
CA CYS A 157 -0.68 30.16 4.50
C CYS A 157 -1.84 31.02 3.96
N ILE A 158 -2.85 30.40 3.37
CA ILE A 158 -4.09 31.12 3.07
C ILE A 158 -4.83 31.22 4.41
N SER A 159 -4.72 32.37 5.07
CA SER A 159 -5.59 32.76 6.18
C SER A 159 -6.84 33.43 5.61
N SER A 160 -8.01 32.86 5.86
CA SER A 160 -9.25 33.64 5.90
C SER A 160 -9.68 33.75 7.36
N THR A 161 -9.35 34.86 7.98
CA THR A 161 -9.95 35.33 9.23
C THR A 161 -11.29 35.97 8.90
N PHE A 162 -12.34 35.56 9.60
CA PHE A 162 -13.55 36.35 9.77
C PHE A 162 -13.89 36.26 11.26
N ASP A 163 -13.68 37.37 11.95
CA ASP A 163 -13.96 37.57 13.37
C ASP A 163 -15.47 37.50 13.66
N ASP A 164 -15.87 36.95 14.80
CA ASP A 164 -16.07 37.73 16.03
C ASP A 164 -16.83 36.95 17.12
N ALA A 165 -16.70 37.47 18.34
CA ALA A 165 -17.58 37.27 19.50
C ALA A 165 -17.25 36.15 20.52
N LYS A 166 -16.48 36.57 21.54
CA LYS A 166 -16.77 36.49 22.99
C LYS A 166 -17.16 35.13 23.60
N GLY A 167 -16.35 34.68 24.57
CA GLY A 167 -16.84 33.77 25.62
C GLY A 167 -15.76 33.12 26.47
N ALA A 168 -15.45 33.77 27.59
CA ALA A 168 -14.89 33.27 28.86
C ALA A 168 -14.18 31.89 28.93
N VAL A 169 -12.91 31.96 29.35
CA VAL A 169 -12.14 30.87 29.94
C VAL A 169 -12.69 30.58 31.35
N VAL A 170 -13.09 29.33 31.59
CA VAL A 170 -13.12 28.70 32.92
C VAL A 170 -12.36 27.38 32.78
N TRP A 171 -11.24 27.28 33.48
CA TRP A 171 -10.54 26.02 33.71
C TRP A 171 -11.19 25.35 34.92
N GLU A 172 -11.63 24.11 34.76
CA GLU A 172 -11.87 23.23 35.89
C GLU A 172 -11.18 21.90 35.63
N SER A 173 -10.16 21.66 36.45
CA SER A 173 -9.47 20.39 36.57
C SER A 173 -10.41 19.38 37.21
N ALA A 174 -10.45 18.16 36.67
CA ALA A 174 -10.88 17.00 37.42
C ALA A 174 -9.85 15.89 37.21
N ASP A 175 -9.04 15.70 38.25
CA ASP A 175 -8.42 14.44 38.59
C ASP A 175 -9.49 13.34 38.70
N VAL A 176 -9.13 12.09 38.39
CA VAL A 176 -9.36 10.89 39.22
C VAL A 176 -9.01 9.64 38.40
N GLU A 177 -8.02 8.92 38.95
CA GLU A 177 -7.83 7.46 39.07
C GLU A 177 -8.69 6.55 38.16
N GLY A 178 -8.13 5.60 37.41
CA GLY A 178 -7.37 4.44 37.89
C GLY A 178 -8.29 3.22 37.91
N CYS A 179 -8.03 2.19 37.08
CA CYS A 179 -8.49 0.83 37.35
C CYS A 179 -7.82 -0.19 36.40
N GLU A 180 -6.92 -0.98 37.00
CA GLU A 180 -6.75 -2.42 36.84
C GLU A 180 -6.21 -2.99 35.51
N SER A 181 -4.94 -3.35 35.62
CA SER A 181 -4.32 -4.54 35.04
C SER A 181 -5.15 -5.80 35.31
N SER A 182 -5.26 -6.66 34.31
CA SER A 182 -5.42 -8.11 34.52
C SER A 182 -4.69 -8.85 33.41
N ASP A 183 -3.52 -9.34 33.78
CA ASP A 183 -2.85 -10.48 33.18
C ASP A 183 -3.71 -11.73 33.34
N SER A 184 -3.82 -12.53 32.28
CA SER A 184 -4.14 -13.96 32.43
C SER A 184 -3.66 -14.75 31.21
N GLU A 185 -2.52 -15.40 31.44
CA GLU A 185 -2.22 -16.81 31.16
C GLU A 185 -1.76 -17.24 29.75
N ALA A 186 -0.46 -17.56 29.73
CA ALA A 186 0.17 -18.48 28.82
C ALA A 186 -0.36 -19.91 29.04
N LEU A 187 -0.63 -20.62 27.93
CA LEU A 187 -0.56 -22.07 27.88
C LEU A 187 0.40 -22.46 26.77
N ASP A 188 1.59 -22.87 27.21
CA ASP A 188 2.54 -23.66 26.45
C ASP A 188 2.02 -25.09 26.24
N SER A 189 2.57 -25.75 25.20
CA SER A 189 2.47 -27.18 24.89
C SER A 189 1.12 -27.62 24.28
N GLU A 190 1.00 -28.36 23.19
CA GLU A 190 1.88 -29.27 22.45
C GLU A 190 1.36 -29.32 21.00
N TYR A 191 2.22 -29.21 19.99
CA TYR A 191 1.94 -29.82 18.69
C TYR A 191 3.24 -30.37 18.11
N GLU A 192 3.25 -31.69 17.98
CA GLU A 192 4.37 -32.54 17.58
C GLU A 192 5.00 -32.13 16.24
N VAL A 193 6.33 -32.19 16.24
CA VAL A 193 7.17 -32.12 15.05
C VAL A 193 7.10 -33.47 14.33
N ILE A 194 6.42 -33.53 13.19
CA ILE A 194 6.55 -34.67 12.27
C ILE A 194 7.78 -34.42 11.39
N VAL A 195 8.88 -35.09 11.70
CA VAL A 195 10.03 -35.25 10.80
C VAL A 195 9.71 -36.43 9.89
N ILE A 196 9.54 -36.18 8.59
CA ILE A 196 9.53 -37.23 7.58
C ILE A 196 10.98 -37.41 7.13
N THR A 197 11.54 -38.59 7.45
CA THR A 197 12.80 -39.12 6.93
C THR A 197 12.71 -39.41 5.45
#